data_AF-A0A367ILV2-F1
#
_entry.id   AF-A0A367ILV2-F1
#
_cell.length_a   1.000
_cell.length_b   1.000
_cell.length_c   1.000
_cell.angle_alpha   90.00
_cell.angle_beta   90.00
_cell.angle_gamma   90.00
#
_symmetry.space_group_name_H-M   'P 1'
#
loop_
_entity.id
_entity.type
_entity.pdbx_description
1 polymer ?
#
loop_
_entity_poly.entity_id
_entity_poly.type
_entity_poly.pdbx_seq_one_letter_code
_entity_poly.pdbx_strand_id
1 'polypeptide(L)' 'MDCFSELFYSFFKTLVDQKVTVELKNDLAITGTLKSVDQFLNIKLDDIYVVDQERYPHM' A
#
# COMPACT_ATOMS: atom_id res chain seq x y z
N MET A 1 -9.01 0.40 21.11
CA MET A 1 -8.83 0.07 19.68
C MET A 1 -10.14 0.47 19.03
N ASP A 2 -10.17 1.63 18.38
CA ASP A 2 -11.42 2.26 17.95
C ASP A 2 -12.08 1.47 16.81
N CYS A 3 -13.41 1.35 16.83
CA CYS A 3 -14.22 0.67 15.81
C CYS A 3 -13.91 1.12 14.37
N PHE A 4 -13.42 2.36 14.18
CA PHE A 4 -12.96 2.87 12.88
C PHE A 4 -11.72 2.15 12.32
N SER A 5 -10.79 1.72 13.19
CA SER A 5 -9.58 1.00 12.76
C SER A 5 -9.89 -0.40 12.21
N GLU A 6 -10.93 -1.05 12.75
CA GLU A 6 -11.41 -2.36 12.27
C GLU A 6 -12.04 -2.27 10.87
N LEU A 7 -12.71 -1.16 10.54
CA LEU A 7 -13.33 -0.99 9.22
C LEU A 7 -12.27 -0.97 8.11
N PHE A 8 -11.23 -0.15 8.26
CA PHE A 8 -10.18 -0.04 7.24
C PHE A 8 -9.32 -1.30 7.16
N TYR A 9 -8.97 -1.90 8.31
CA TYR A 9 -8.28 -3.18 8.32
C TYR A 9 -9.07 -4.24 7.54
N SER A 10 -10.37 -4.37 7.82
CA SER A 10 -11.26 -5.32 7.12
C SER A 10 -11.38 -5.02 5.63
N PHE A 11 -11.48 -3.74 5.26
CA PHE A 11 -11.51 -3.31 3.86
C PHE A 11 -10.23 -3.69 3.12
N PHE A 12 -9.05 -3.35 3.64
CA PHE A 12 -7.78 -3.68 3.00
C PHE A 12 -7.53 -5.20 2.93
N LYS A 13 -8.06 -5.99 3.88
CA LYS A 13 -8.03 -7.45 3.79
C LYS A 13 -8.78 -7.98 2.56
N THR A 14 -9.80 -7.28 2.06
CA THR A 14 -10.49 -7.66 0.81
C THR A 14 -9.67 -7.38 -0.44
N LEU A 15 -8.64 -6.54 -0.34
CA LEU A 15 -7.74 -6.16 -1.44
C LEU A 15 -6.45 -7.00 -1.48
N VAL A 16 -6.28 -7.98 -0.60
CA VAL A 16 -5.12 -8.88 -0.62
C VAL A 16 -5.05 -9.62 -1.96
N ASP A 17 -3.84 -9.77 -2.49
CA ASP A 17 -3.49 -10.30 -3.80
C ASP A 17 -4.02 -9.46 -4.99
N GLN A 18 -4.54 -8.25 -4.74
CA GLN A 18 -4.89 -7.28 -5.78
C GLN A 18 -3.77 -6.28 -6.03
N LYS A 19 -3.71 -5.76 -7.26
CA LYS A 19 -2.78 -4.69 -7.63
C LYS A 19 -3.30 -3.34 -7.10
N VAL A 20 -2.47 -2.65 -6.33
CA VAL A 20 -2.78 -1.36 -5.70
C VAL A 20 -1.66 -0.36 -5.92
N THR A 21 -2.00 0.92 -5.89
CA THR A 21 -1.03 2.02 -5.83
C THR A 21 -1.13 2.70 -4.48
N VAL A 22 -0.02 2.81 -3.78
CA VAL A 22 0.10 3.50 -2.49
C VAL A 22 0.87 4.79 -2.70
N GLU A 23 0.23 5.91 -2.41
CA GLU A 23 0.85 7.23 -2.39
C GLU A 23 1.33 7.54 -0.97
N LEU A 24 2.61 7.86 -0.84
CA LEU A 24 3.27 8.18 0.41
C LEU A 24 3.24 9.69 0.66
N LYS A 25 3.42 10.11 1.93
CA LYS A 25 3.39 11.53 2.34
C LYS A 25 4.49 12.40 1.70
N ASN A 26 5.47 11.79 1.05
CA ASN A 26 6.55 12.46 0.31
C ASN A 26 6.26 12.53 -1.20
N ASP A 27 5.00 12.37 -1.59
CA ASP A 27 4.51 12.37 -2.98
C ASP A 27 5.03 11.21 -3.85
N LEU A 28 5.65 10.19 -3.23
CA LEU A 28 6.09 8.99 -3.93
C LEU A 28 4.90 8.03 -4.11
N ALA A 29 4.65 7.59 -5.34
CA ALA A 29 3.64 6.58 -5.64
C ALA A 29 4.31 5.24 -5.99
N ILE A 30 3.96 4.19 -5.23
CA ILE A 30 4.44 2.82 -5.42
C ILE A 30 3.26 1.95 -5.82
N THR A 31 3.37 1.27 -6.95
CA THR A 31 2.41 0.26 -7.38
C THR A 31 2.96 -1.12 -7.11
N GLY A 32 2.12 -2.03 -6.61
CA GLY A 32 2.49 -3.44 -6.39
C GLY A 32 1.27 -4.28 -6.05
N THR A 33 1.51 -5.56 -5.77
CA THR A 33 0.46 -6.49 -5.31
C THR A 33 0.35 -6.43 -3.79
N LEU A 34 -0.82 -6.15 -3.24
CA LEU A 34 -1.04 -6.09 -1.79
C LEU A 34 -0.90 -7.49 -1.18
N LYS A 35 0.20 -7.75 -0.46
CA LYS A 35 0.44 -9.07 0.10
C LYS A 35 -0.16 -9.27 1.49
N SER A 36 -0.06 -8.24 2.32
CA SER A 36 -0.61 -8.28 3.68
C SER A 36 -0.84 -6.88 4.23
N VAL A 37 -1.80 -6.77 5.15
CA VAL A 37 -2.06 -5.60 5.98
C VAL A 37 -2.16 -6.04 7.44
N ASP A 38 -1.66 -5.24 8.38
CA ASP A 38 -1.81 -5.47 9.82
C ASP A 38 -2.82 -4.52 10.48
N GLN A 39 -3.05 -4.69 11.77
CA GLN A 39 -3.98 -3.89 12.56
C GLN A 39 -3.60 -2.40 12.70
N PHE A 40 -2.36 -2.04 12.38
CA PHE A 40 -1.87 -0.66 12.36
C PHE A 40 -1.87 -0.09 10.93
N LEU A 41 -2.44 -0.83 9.97
CA LEU A 41 -2.46 -0.52 8.54
C LEU A 41 -1.06 -0.50 7.90
N ASN A 42 -0.09 -1.21 8.49
CA ASN A 42 1.18 -1.45 7.79
C ASN A 42 0.92 -2.39 6.61
N ILE A 43 1.35 -1.97 5.43
CA ILE A 43 1.12 -2.67 4.17
C ILE A 43 2.42 -3.29 3.68
N LYS A 44 2.35 -4.56 3.24
CA LYS A 44 3.40 -5.20 2.46
C LYS A 44 2.95 -5.33 1.01
N LEU A 45 3.79 -4.88 0.09
CA LEU A 45 3.60 -5.05 -1.35
C LEU A 45 4.66 -6.01 -1.91
N ASP A 46 4.26 -6.86 -2.85
CA ASP A 46 5.16 -7.65 -3.70
C ASP A 46 5.15 -7.08 -5.13
N ASP A 47 6.18 -7.41 -5.93
CA ASP A 47 6.32 -7.00 -7.34
C ASP A 47 6.14 -5.49 -7.58
N ILE A 48 6.84 -4.68 -6.78
CA ILE A 48 6.68 -3.23 -6.75
C ILE A 48 7.39 -2.52 -7.91
N TYR A 49 6.84 -1.38 -8.33
CA TYR A 49 7.49 -0.38 -9.16
C TYR A 49 7.05 1.04 -8.77
N VAL A 50 7.92 2.02 -9.02
CA VAL A 50 7.63 3.45 -8.80
C VAL A 50 6.95 4.02 -10.03
N VAL A 51 5.85 4.77 -9.85
CA VAL A 51 5.06 5.30 -10.98
C VAL A 51 5.79 6.42 -11.74
N ASP A 52 6.56 7.27 -11.03
CA ASP A 52 7.37 8.35 -11.60
C ASP A 52 8.88 8.07 -11.46
N GLN A 53 9.38 7.08 -12.20
CA GLN A 53 10.82 6.75 -12.21
C GLN A 53 11.71 7.93 -12.65
N GLU A 54 11.18 8.85 -13.47
CA GLU A 54 11.94 10.00 -13.97
C GLU A 54 12.27 11.04 -12.89
N ARG A 55 11.50 11.11 -11.79
CA ARG A 55 11.78 12.00 -10.65
C ARG A 55 12.72 11.37 -9.61
N TYR A 56 12.90 10.03 -9.63
CA TYR A 56 13.69 9.29 -8.64
C TYR A 56 14.56 8.20 -9.29
N PRO A 57 15.64 8.57 -10.00
CA PRO A 57 16.44 7.66 -10.85
C PRO A 57 17.25 6.58 -10.11
N HIS A 58 17.13 6.47 -8.78
CA HIS A 58 17.89 5.53 -7.95
C HIS A 58 17.00 4.58 -7.11
N MET A 59 15.67 4.62 -7.31
CA MET A 59 14.71 3.66 -6.76
C MET A 59 14.12 2.79 -7.87
#